data_AF-A0A846E3L9-F1
#
_entry.id   AF-A0A846E3L9-F1
#
_cell.length_a   1.000
_cell.length_b   1.000
_cell.length_c   1.000
_cell.angle_alpha   90.00
_cell.angle_beta   90.00
_cell.angle_gamma   90.00
#
_symmetry.space_group_name_H-M   'P 1'
#
loop_
_entity.id
_entity.type
_entity.pdbx_description
1 polymer ?
#
loop_
_entity_poly.entity_id
_entity_poly.type
_entity_poly.pdbx_seq_one_letter_code
_entity_poly.pdbx_strand_id
1 'polypeptide(L)'
;SLLNSVKQAFGEAGLDRLLEVRSQQQLESYNQQMKGKRSLKQRLNKLVEIRTHEGYMAEVQTQGDGSFLLIENHCPICAAATACTGLCAKELEVFQAILGDDTHIQRVEHIISGERRCAYQIICQ
;
A
#
# COMPACT_ATOMS: atom_id res chain seq x y z
N SER A 1 10.58 6.16 18.99
CA SER A 1 10.73 5.62 17.62
C SER A 1 11.43 6.67 16.75
N LEU A 2 12.08 6.26 15.66
CA LEU A 2 12.74 7.20 14.74
C LEU A 2 11.76 8.26 14.19
N LEU A 3 10.52 7.86 13.90
CA LEU A 3 9.46 8.77 13.43
C LEU A 3 9.15 9.88 14.45
N ASN A 4 9.09 9.56 15.74
CA ASN A 4 8.89 10.56 16.78
C ASN A 4 10.09 11.51 16.88
N SER A 5 11.31 11.00 16.71
CA SER A 5 12.52 11.84 16.69
C SER A 5 12.54 12.79 15.49
N VAL A 6 12.14 12.33 14.30
CA VAL A 6 12.00 13.18 13.11
C VAL A 6 10.94 14.26 13.34
N LYS A 7 9.77 13.88 13.87
CA LYS A 7 8.70 14.83 14.20
C LYS A 7 9.13 15.88 15.23
N GLN A 8 9.89 15.48 16.26
CA GLN A 8 10.42 16.41 17.26
C GLN A 8 11.48 17.36 16.69
N ALA A 9 12.34 16.87 15.79
CA ALA A 9 13.43 17.66 15.22
C ALA A 9 12.98 18.59 14.06
N PHE A 10 12.04 18.14 13.24
CA PHE A 10 11.67 18.79 11.97
C PHE A 10 10.18 19.13 11.86
N GLY A 11 9.37 18.86 12.89
CA GLY A 11 7.93 19.11 12.90
C GLY A 11 7.13 18.16 12.02
N GLU A 12 5.81 18.42 11.93
CA GLU A 12 4.88 17.65 11.09
C GLU A 12 5.26 17.76 9.61
N ALA A 13 5.58 18.96 9.12
CA ALA A 13 5.96 19.18 7.73
C ALA A 13 7.23 18.39 7.34
N GLY A 14 8.20 18.27 8.25
CA GLY A 14 9.39 17.45 8.02
C GLY A 14 9.09 15.95 7.98
N LEU A 15 8.16 15.48 8.84
CA LEU A 15 7.67 14.11 8.81
C LEU A 15 6.92 13.83 7.50
N ASP A 16 6.00 14.69 7.09
CA ASP A 16 5.23 14.56 5.85
C ASP A 16 6.16 14.48 4.64
N ARG A 17 7.18 15.35 4.60
CA ARG A 17 8.19 15.32 3.53
C ARG A 17 8.98 14.01 3.50
N LEU A 18 9.31 13.45 4.66
CA LEU A 18 9.96 12.14 4.74
C LEU A 18 9.06 11.03 4.18
N LEU A 19 7.77 11.06 4.50
CA LEU A 19 6.80 10.09 3.98
C LEU A 19 6.69 10.20 2.45
N GLU A 20 6.61 11.42 1.91
CA GLU A 20 6.60 11.65 0.46
C GLU A 20 7.83 11.05 -0.23
N VAL A 21 9.03 11.33 0.28
CA VAL A 21 10.28 10.81 -0.30
C VAL A 21 10.29 9.28 -0.28
N ARG A 22 9.88 8.68 0.85
CA ARG A 22 9.78 7.21 0.98
C ARG A 22 8.80 6.63 -0.04
N SER A 23 7.62 7.24 -0.18
CA SER A 23 6.58 6.75 -1.07
C SER A 23 6.93 6.93 -2.55
N GLN A 24 7.63 8.00 -2.90
CA GLN A 24 8.16 8.17 -4.24
C GLN A 24 9.18 7.07 -4.59
N GLN A 25 10.11 6.77 -3.68
CA GLN A 25 11.08 5.68 -3.87
C GLN A 25 10.38 4.32 -4.04
N GLN A 26 9.35 4.06 -3.23
CA GLN A 26 8.54 2.84 -3.33
C GLN A 26 7.81 2.76 -4.69
N LEU A 27 7.19 3.86 -5.12
CA LEU A 27 6.51 3.97 -6.40
C LEU A 27 7.46 3.72 -7.59
N GLU A 28 8.64 4.32 -7.58
CA GLU A 28 9.66 4.13 -8.62
C GLU A 28 10.11 2.66 -8.68
N SER A 29 10.40 2.04 -7.53
CA SER A 29 10.75 0.62 -7.44
C SER A 29 9.64 -0.28 -8.00
N TYR A 30 8.38 -0.02 -7.61
CA TYR A 30 7.26 -0.83 -8.06
C TYR A 30 7.02 -0.68 -9.56
N ASN A 31 7.06 0.53 -10.08
CA ASN A 31 6.94 0.78 -11.52
C ASN A 31 8.01 0.03 -12.33
N GLN A 32 9.25 -0.02 -11.84
CA GLN A 32 10.31 -0.79 -12.48
C GLN A 32 9.99 -2.30 -12.50
N GLN A 33 9.51 -2.84 -11.38
CA GLN A 33 9.15 -4.27 -11.27
C GLN A 33 7.87 -4.64 -12.04
N MET A 34 6.99 -3.68 -12.30
CA MET A 34 5.74 -3.85 -13.05
C MET A 34 5.91 -3.64 -14.56
N LYS A 35 7.10 -3.30 -15.06
CA LYS A 35 7.36 -3.15 -16.50
C LYS A 35 6.89 -4.38 -17.27
N GLY A 36 6.11 -4.15 -18.33
CA GLY A 36 5.58 -5.19 -19.21
C GLY A 36 4.32 -5.90 -18.71
N LYS A 37 3.78 -5.57 -17.52
CA LYS A 37 2.47 -6.04 -17.06
C LYS A 37 1.37 -5.17 -17.68
N ARG A 38 0.50 -5.75 -18.50
CA ARG A 38 -0.49 -5.01 -19.30
C ARG A 38 -1.90 -5.08 -18.72
N SER A 39 -2.27 -6.19 -18.08
CA SER A 39 -3.59 -6.33 -17.45
C SER A 39 -3.55 -6.00 -15.96
N LEU A 40 -4.69 -5.56 -15.42
CA LEU A 40 -4.85 -5.34 -13.98
C LEU A 40 -4.46 -6.59 -13.18
N LYS A 41 -4.95 -7.77 -13.59
CA LYS A 41 -4.62 -9.05 -12.95
C LYS A 41 -3.10 -9.32 -12.92
N GLN A 42 -2.37 -9.00 -13.99
CA GLN A 42 -0.91 -9.15 -14.03
C GLN A 42 -0.20 -8.20 -13.05
N ARG A 43 -0.69 -6.96 -12.94
CA ARG A 43 -0.17 -5.96 -11.99
C ARG A 43 -0.46 -6.39 -10.54
N LEU A 44 -1.68 -6.86 -10.27
CA LEU A 44 -2.07 -7.36 -8.95
C LEU A 44 -1.27 -8.58 -8.51
N ASN A 45 -1.07 -9.56 -9.39
CA ASN A 45 -0.23 -10.71 -9.09
C ASN A 45 1.21 -10.26 -8.79
N LYS A 46 1.74 -9.29 -9.54
CA LYS A 46 3.08 -8.77 -9.28
C LYS A 46 3.14 -8.00 -7.95
N LEU A 47 2.10 -7.23 -7.63
CA LEU A 47 1.99 -6.53 -6.36
C LEU A 47 1.97 -7.52 -5.19
N VAL A 48 1.22 -8.62 -5.29
CA VAL A 48 1.20 -9.69 -4.29
C VAL A 48 2.60 -10.27 -4.05
N GLU A 49 3.37 -10.55 -5.10
CA GLU A 49 4.75 -11.02 -4.97
C GLU A 49 5.62 -10.02 -4.19
N ILE A 50 5.57 -8.74 -4.57
CA ILE A 50 6.35 -7.67 -3.95
C ILE A 50 5.99 -7.53 -2.46
N ARG A 51 4.69 -7.43 -2.16
CA ARG A 51 4.19 -7.25 -0.80
C ARG A 51 4.46 -8.46 0.08
N THR A 52 4.40 -9.66 -0.48
CA THR A 52 4.81 -10.88 0.23
C THR A 52 6.31 -10.84 0.57
N HIS A 53 7.17 -10.40 -0.36
CA HIS A 53 8.60 -10.25 -0.09
C HIS A 53 8.90 -9.17 0.97
N GLU A 54 8.09 -8.11 1.01
CA GLU A 54 8.16 -7.08 2.05
C GLU A 54 7.60 -7.53 3.42
N GLY A 55 7.02 -8.73 3.49
CA GLY A 55 6.51 -9.32 4.73
C GLY A 55 5.03 -9.03 5.01
N TYR A 56 4.26 -8.57 4.04
CA TYR A 56 2.82 -8.33 4.21
C TYR A 56 1.94 -9.59 4.07
N MET A 57 2.53 -10.70 3.62
CA MET A 57 1.81 -11.97 3.37
C MET A 57 0.55 -11.73 2.52
N ALA A 58 0.79 -11.21 1.31
CA ALA A 58 -0.27 -10.68 0.47
C ALA A 58 -0.91 -11.76 -0.39
N GLU A 59 -2.20 -11.58 -0.70
CA GLU A 59 -2.98 -12.45 -1.57
C GLU A 59 -3.96 -11.62 -2.40
N VAL A 60 -4.37 -12.11 -3.57
CA VAL A 60 -5.43 -11.47 -4.36
C VAL A 60 -6.53 -12.48 -4.69
N GLN A 61 -7.79 -12.06 -4.52
CA GLN A 61 -8.97 -12.87 -4.80
C GLN A 61 -9.85 -12.17 -5.81
N THR A 62 -10.27 -12.87 -6.87
CA THR A 62 -11.31 -12.38 -7.78
C THR A 62 -12.67 -12.57 -7.12
N GLN A 63 -13.48 -11.52 -7.11
CA GLN A 63 -14.86 -11.54 -6.60
C GLN A 63 -15.84 -11.92 -7.72
N GLY A 64 -17.05 -12.37 -7.34
CA GLY A 64 -18.07 -12.81 -8.30
C GLY A 64 -18.61 -11.70 -9.20
N ASP A 65 -18.46 -10.43 -8.79
CA ASP A 65 -18.84 -9.23 -9.54
C ASP A 65 -17.74 -8.74 -10.51
N GLY A 66 -16.61 -9.45 -10.57
CA GLY A 66 -15.46 -9.07 -11.40
C GLY A 66 -14.47 -8.11 -10.74
N SER A 67 -14.74 -7.65 -9.50
CA SER A 67 -13.77 -6.90 -8.70
C SER A 67 -12.67 -7.81 -8.16
N PHE A 68 -11.60 -7.20 -7.65
CA PHE A 68 -10.50 -7.88 -6.96
C PHE A 68 -10.43 -7.45 -5.51
N LEU A 69 -10.05 -8.38 -4.64
CA LEU A 69 -9.75 -8.13 -3.24
C LEU A 69 -8.27 -8.43 -2.99
N LEU A 70 -7.48 -7.40 -2.76
CA LEU A 70 -6.09 -7.51 -2.30
C LEU A 70 -6.11 -7.61 -0.77
N ILE A 71 -5.47 -8.63 -0.22
CA ILE A 71 -5.46 -8.95 1.21
C ILE A 71 -4.01 -8.93 1.68
N GLU A 72 -3.75 -8.29 2.82
CA GLU A 72 -2.45 -8.27 3.49
C GLU A 72 -2.64 -8.81 4.92
N ASN A 73 -2.24 -10.07 5.14
CA ASN A 73 -2.47 -10.75 6.42
C ASN A 73 -1.49 -10.34 7.52
N HIS A 74 -0.41 -9.64 7.18
CA HIS A 74 0.57 -9.11 8.12
C HIS A 74 0.92 -7.67 7.77
N CYS A 75 1.15 -6.83 8.78
CA CYS A 75 1.58 -5.46 8.58
C CYS A 75 2.94 -5.25 9.27
N PRO A 76 4.07 -5.43 8.56
CA PRO A 76 5.40 -5.28 9.14
C PRO A 76 5.67 -3.86 9.65
N ILE A 77 4.94 -2.87 9.14
CA ILE A 77 5.02 -1.48 9.59
C ILE A 77 4.02 -1.14 10.69
N CYS A 78 3.26 -2.10 11.24
CA CYS A 78 2.14 -1.83 12.16
C CYS A 78 2.54 -0.90 13.32
N ALA A 79 3.69 -1.16 13.97
CA ALA A 79 4.19 -0.32 15.05
C ALA A 79 4.48 1.14 14.61
N ALA A 80 4.98 1.32 13.37
CA ALA A 80 5.24 2.63 12.80
C ALA A 80 3.93 3.32 12.37
N ALA A 81 3.00 2.57 11.81
CA ALA A 81 1.73 3.07 11.33
C ALA A 81 0.76 3.47 12.45
N THR A 82 0.83 2.79 13.61
CA THR A 82 0.14 3.24 14.85
C THR A 82 0.68 4.59 15.34
N ALA A 83 1.98 4.87 15.14
CA ALA A 83 2.58 6.15 15.51
C ALA A 83 2.37 7.24 14.43
N CYS A 84 2.09 6.85 13.18
CA CYS A 84 1.91 7.75 12.05
C CYS A 84 0.99 7.11 11.00
N THR A 85 -0.30 7.47 11.04
CA THR A 85 -1.32 6.97 10.10
C THR A 85 -1.05 7.39 8.65
N GLY A 86 -0.24 8.44 8.44
CA GLY A 86 0.22 8.89 7.12
C GLY A 86 0.94 7.81 6.32
N LEU A 87 1.59 6.85 6.99
CA LEU A 87 2.24 5.72 6.31
C LEU A 87 1.23 4.88 5.51
N CYS A 88 0.13 4.48 6.13
CA CYS A 88 -0.89 3.66 5.49
C CYS A 88 -1.67 4.45 4.44
N ALA A 89 -1.85 5.76 4.62
CA ALA A 89 -2.46 6.62 3.60
C ALA A 89 -1.58 6.67 2.34
N LYS A 90 -0.28 6.91 2.51
CA LYS A 90 0.67 6.95 1.39
C LYS A 90 0.85 5.61 0.68
N GLU A 91 0.76 4.48 1.38
CA GLU A 91 0.75 3.16 0.71
C GLU A 91 -0.44 3.01 -0.25
N LEU A 92 -1.63 3.48 0.14
CA LEU A 92 -2.81 3.43 -0.71
C LEU A 92 -2.65 4.33 -1.95
N GLU A 93 -2.05 5.52 -1.80
CA GLU A 93 -1.70 6.40 -2.93
C GLU A 93 -0.72 5.70 -3.90
N VAL A 94 0.30 5.01 -3.38
CA VAL A 94 1.23 4.22 -4.20
C VAL A 94 0.48 3.12 -4.95
N PHE A 95 -0.45 2.41 -4.30
CA PHE A 95 -1.25 1.37 -4.97
C PHE A 95 -2.13 1.93 -6.08
N GLN A 96 -2.78 3.07 -5.87
CA GLN A 96 -3.55 3.73 -6.92
C GLN A 96 -2.66 4.08 -8.13
N ALA A 97 -1.49 4.68 -7.87
CA ALA A 97 -0.56 5.09 -8.92
C ALA A 97 0.01 3.90 -9.73
N ILE A 98 0.33 2.77 -9.07
CA ILE A 98 0.89 1.58 -9.74
C ILE A 98 -0.17 0.68 -10.38
N LEU A 99 -1.46 0.87 -10.13
CA LEU A 99 -2.53 0.09 -10.78
C LEU A 99 -3.11 0.83 -11.99
N GLY A 100 -3.00 2.16 -11.99
CA GLY A 100 -3.37 3.05 -13.09
C GLY A 100 -4.69 3.77 -12.83
N ASP A 101 -4.92 4.84 -13.59
CA ASP A 101 -6.05 5.75 -13.38
C ASP A 101 -7.41 5.11 -13.73
N ASP A 102 -7.42 4.07 -14.56
CA ASP A 102 -8.62 3.29 -14.92
C ASP A 102 -9.04 2.29 -13.82
N THR A 103 -8.47 2.42 -12.61
CA THR A 103 -8.77 1.53 -11.49
C THR A 103 -9.16 2.34 -10.28
N HIS A 104 -10.12 1.85 -9.53
CA HIS A 104 -10.47 2.40 -8.24
C HIS A 104 -10.06 1.42 -7.15
N ILE A 105 -9.22 1.87 -6.21
CA ILE A 105 -8.85 1.09 -5.01
C ILE A 105 -9.40 1.75 -3.74
N GLN A 106 -10.05 0.94 -2.91
CA GLN A 106 -10.58 1.38 -1.62
C GLN A 106 -10.17 0.39 -0.53
N ARG A 107 -9.72 0.91 0.61
CA ARG A 107 -9.51 0.08 1.81
C ARG A 107 -10.86 -0.31 2.42
N VAL A 108 -11.08 -1.61 2.57
CA VAL A 108 -12.30 -2.19 3.16
C VAL A 108 -12.03 -2.86 4.51
N GLU A 109 -10.80 -3.30 4.76
CA GLU A 109 -10.34 -3.70 6.09
C GLU A 109 -9.03 -2.98 6.47
N HIS A 110 -8.84 -2.65 7.75
CA HIS A 110 -7.69 -1.94 8.29
C HIS A 110 -7.29 -2.47 9.68
N ILE A 111 -6.12 -3.12 9.74
CA ILE A 111 -5.60 -3.73 10.98
C ILE A 111 -5.44 -2.73 12.14
N ILE A 112 -5.11 -1.47 11.85
CA ILE A 112 -4.92 -0.43 12.87
C ILE A 112 -6.26 0.02 13.46
N SER A 113 -7.35 -0.16 12.72
CA SER A 113 -8.71 0.09 13.19
C SER A 113 -9.29 -1.07 14.01
N GLY A 114 -8.47 -2.10 14.33
CA GLY A 114 -8.86 -3.24 15.17
C GLY A 114 -9.37 -4.45 14.38
N GLU A 115 -9.31 -4.42 13.06
CA GLU A 115 -9.69 -5.55 12.21
C GLU A 115 -8.56 -6.58 12.10
N ARG A 116 -8.89 -7.76 11.57
CA ARG A 116 -7.96 -8.90 11.54
C ARG A 116 -6.75 -8.65 10.62
N ARG A 117 -6.92 -7.84 9.58
CA ARG A 117 -5.95 -7.66 8.49
C ARG A 117 -6.25 -6.38 7.71
N CYS A 118 -5.39 -6.03 6.77
CA CYS A 118 -5.70 -4.99 5.79
C CYS A 118 -6.26 -5.65 4.51
N ALA A 119 -7.33 -5.09 3.96
CA ALA A 119 -7.88 -5.54 2.69
C ALA A 119 -8.33 -4.35 1.85
N TYR A 120 -8.20 -4.50 0.53
CA TYR A 120 -8.47 -3.46 -0.45
C TYR A 120 -9.31 -4.01 -1.58
N GLN A 121 -10.46 -3.40 -1.82
CA GLN A 121 -11.29 -3.68 -2.98
C GLN A 121 -10.79 -2.87 -4.17
N ILE A 122 -10.69 -3.51 -5.33
CA ILE A 122 -10.13 -2.95 -6.55
C ILE A 122 -11.07 -3.24 -7.71
N ILE A 123 -11.51 -2.19 -8.40
CA ILE A 123 -12.48 -2.27 -9.50
C ILE A 123 -11.86 -1.60 -10.73
N CYS A 124 -12.00 -2.22 -11.91
CA CYS A 124 -11.69 -1.56 -13.19
C CYS A 124 -12.87 -0.65 -13.55
N GLN A 125 -12.57 0.61 -13.86
CA GLN A 125 -13.54 1.57 -14.40
C GLN A 125 -13.69 1.40 -15.92
#